data_AF-A0A819Q5B5-F1
#
_entry.id   AF-A0A819Q5B5-F1
#
_cell.length_a   1.000
_cell.length_b   1.000
_cell.length_c   1.000
_cell.angle_alpha   90.00
_cell.angle_beta   90.00
_cell.angle_gamma   90.00
#
_symmetry.space_group_name_H-M   'P 1'
#
loop_
_entity.id
_entity.type
_entity.pdbx_description
1 polymer ?
#
loop_
_entity_poly.entity_id
_entity_poly.type
_entity_poly.pdbx_seq_one_letter_code
_entity_poly.pdbx_strand_id
1 'polypeptide(L)'
;MEKATTQGARVNVHFVPKSNTDSALSFLRSEFGQRMKQKESFRIVTDMKRTNENDSSTAGARLLSEVRKLGFRQSCLIFTGHEESAYDKLKKMFGTDRPQGIKVTQYESELEKFVLFKRS
;
A
#
# COMPACT_ATOMS: atom_id res chain seq x y z
N MET A 1 -16.82 3.08 -31.64
CA MET A 1 -16.48 3.45 -30.24
C MET A 1 -15.39 2.50 -29.76
N GLU A 2 -14.15 2.63 -30.27
CA GLU A 2 -13.09 1.61 -30.05
C GLU A 2 -11.67 2.20 -29.89
N LYS A 3 -11.54 3.53 -29.72
CA LYS A 3 -10.22 4.18 -29.56
C LYS A 3 -9.86 4.59 -28.12
N ALA A 4 -10.83 4.63 -27.20
CA ALA A 4 -10.58 4.99 -25.80
C ALA A 4 -10.07 3.80 -24.96
N THR A 5 -10.38 2.55 -25.37
CA THR A 5 -10.07 1.34 -24.62
C THR A 5 -8.58 1.00 -24.65
N THR A 6 -7.85 1.42 -25.69
CA THR A 6 -6.46 1.02 -25.93
C THR A 6 -5.43 1.92 -25.23
N GLN A 7 -5.76 3.18 -24.93
CA GLN A 7 -4.86 4.07 -24.17
C GLN A 7 -4.95 3.88 -22.65
N GLY A 8 -6.00 3.22 -22.14
CA GLY A 8 -6.13 2.89 -20.71
C GLY A 8 -5.19 1.76 -20.24
N ALA A 9 -4.45 1.12 -21.15
CA ALA A 9 -3.69 -0.11 -20.88
C ALA A 9 -2.41 0.09 -20.03
N ARG A 10 -1.99 1.34 -19.75
CA ARG A 10 -0.81 1.63 -18.91
C ARG A 10 -1.07 2.71 -17.87
N VAL A 11 -2.26 2.73 -17.27
CA VAL A 11 -2.50 3.62 -16.12
C VAL A 11 -1.86 2.99 -14.87
N ASN A 12 -0.86 3.70 -14.34
CA ASN A 12 -0.26 3.45 -13.05
C ASN A 12 -1.17 4.04 -11.97
N VAL A 13 -1.71 3.19 -11.10
CA VAL A 13 -2.68 3.64 -10.09
C VAL A 13 -2.05 3.55 -8.71
N HIS A 14 -1.94 4.70 -8.06
CA HIS A 14 -1.50 4.83 -6.68
C HIS A 14 -2.68 4.99 -5.76
N PHE A 15 -2.66 4.25 -4.65
CA PHE A 15 -3.58 4.43 -3.56
C PHE A 15 -2.83 4.86 -2.31
N VAL A 16 -3.09 6.10 -1.88
CA VAL A 16 -2.48 6.70 -0.69
C VAL A 16 -3.57 7.00 0.33
N PRO A 17 -3.84 6.07 1.28
CA PRO A 17 -4.88 6.25 2.28
C PRO A 17 -4.35 7.17 3.39
N LYS A 18 -4.51 8.49 3.18
CA LYS A 18 -4.06 9.51 4.15
C LYS A 18 -5.09 9.82 5.24
N SER A 19 -6.36 9.52 5.03
CA SER A 19 -7.44 9.91 5.94
C SER A 19 -7.55 8.96 7.13
N ASN A 20 -7.92 7.69 6.95
CA ASN A 20 -7.91 6.68 8.01
C ASN A 20 -8.04 5.27 7.42
N THR A 21 -7.75 4.25 8.24
CA THR A 21 -7.87 2.84 7.86
C THR A 21 -9.27 2.48 7.36
N ASP A 22 -10.35 2.96 7.98
CA ASP A 22 -11.72 2.55 7.63
C ASP A 22 -12.16 3.05 6.25
N SER A 23 -11.86 4.31 5.93
CA SER A 23 -12.10 4.88 4.60
C SER A 23 -11.30 4.14 3.53
N ALA A 24 -10.04 3.80 3.86
CA ALA A 24 -9.19 3.06 2.96
C ALA A 24 -9.76 1.68 2.64
N LEU A 25 -10.19 0.95 3.68
CA LEU A 25 -10.80 -0.37 3.52
C LEU A 25 -12.14 -0.30 2.81
N SER A 26 -12.93 0.75 3.04
CA SER A 26 -14.20 0.99 2.33
C SER A 26 -13.97 1.14 0.83
N PHE A 27 -12.97 1.94 0.42
CA PHE A 27 -12.57 2.02 -0.98
C PHE A 27 -12.13 0.66 -1.54
N LEU A 28 -11.26 -0.06 -0.82
CA LEU A 28 -10.75 -1.35 -1.30
C LEU A 28 -11.84 -2.42 -1.41
N ARG A 29 -12.89 -2.35 -0.59
CA ARG A 29 -14.07 -3.23 -0.64
C ARG A 29 -15.06 -2.87 -1.76
N SER A 30 -15.04 -1.63 -2.27
CA SER A 30 -15.89 -1.21 -3.39
C SER A 30 -15.61 -2.00 -4.67
N GLU A 31 -16.58 -2.07 -5.59
CA GLU A 31 -16.41 -2.75 -6.88
C GLU A 31 -15.20 -2.22 -7.68
N PHE A 32 -14.96 -0.92 -7.61
CA PHE A 32 -13.78 -0.33 -8.24
C PHE A 32 -12.48 -0.80 -7.58
N GLY A 33 -12.40 -0.74 -6.24
CA GLY A 33 -11.24 -1.23 -5.49
C GLY A 33 -10.95 -2.70 -5.75
N GLN A 34 -11.99 -3.54 -5.79
CA GLN A 34 -11.86 -4.98 -6.06
C GLN A 34 -11.30 -5.26 -7.47
N ARG A 35 -11.68 -4.47 -8.49
CA ARG A 35 -11.11 -4.57 -9.84
C ARG A 35 -9.61 -4.27 -9.87
N MET A 36 -9.10 -3.48 -8.93
CA MET A 36 -7.66 -3.17 -8.84
C MET A 36 -6.81 -4.35 -8.37
N LYS A 37 -7.39 -5.38 -7.74
CA LYS A 37 -6.66 -6.59 -7.32
C LYS A 37 -5.96 -7.34 -8.45
N GLN A 38 -6.44 -7.20 -9.69
CA GLN A 38 -5.86 -7.86 -10.86
C GLN A 38 -4.89 -6.95 -11.61
N LYS A 39 -4.68 -5.71 -11.15
CA LYS A 39 -3.80 -4.75 -11.81
C LYS A 39 -2.42 -4.82 -11.15
N GLU A 40 -1.42 -5.21 -11.93
CA GLU A 40 -0.01 -5.19 -11.50
C GLU A 40 0.50 -3.76 -11.28
N SER A 41 -0.08 -2.81 -12.01
CA SER A 41 0.17 -1.37 -11.90
C SER A 41 -0.54 -0.70 -10.72
N PHE A 42 -1.21 -1.47 -9.86
CA PHE A 42 -1.79 -0.93 -8.63
C PHE A 42 -0.76 -1.00 -7.50
N ARG A 43 -0.55 0.14 -6.82
CA ARG A 43 0.40 0.29 -5.73
C ARG A 43 -0.29 0.95 -4.54
N ILE A 44 0.02 0.46 -3.34
CA ILE A 44 -0.50 1.03 -2.09
C ILE A 44 0.67 1.65 -1.33
N VAL A 45 0.55 2.92 -0.97
CA VAL A 45 1.55 3.63 -0.15
C VAL A 45 0.89 4.08 1.12
N THR A 46 1.49 3.81 2.27
CA THR A 46 0.97 4.22 3.59
C THR A 46 2.08 4.69 4.51
N ASP A 47 1.73 5.47 5.53
CA ASP A 47 2.59 5.72 6.67
C ASP A 47 2.44 4.63 7.72
N MET A 48 3.52 4.33 8.47
CA MET A 48 3.42 3.42 9.62
C MET A 48 2.58 4.03 10.75
N LYS A 49 2.80 5.32 11.01
CA LYS A 49 2.16 6.08 12.09
C LYS A 49 1.08 7.01 11.53
N ARG A 50 -0.11 7.02 12.14
CA ARG A 50 -1.19 7.98 11.85
C ARG A 50 -1.83 8.46 13.14
N THR A 51 -1.69 9.74 13.45
CA THR A 51 -2.08 10.31 14.75
C THR A 51 -3.57 10.34 15.02
N ASN A 52 -4.38 10.18 13.99
CA ASN A 52 -5.84 10.22 14.06
C ASN A 52 -6.49 8.82 14.15
N GLU A 53 -5.71 7.76 14.37
CA GLU A 53 -6.21 6.40 14.61
C GLU A 53 -5.95 5.97 16.06
N ASN A 54 -6.83 5.12 16.62
CA ASN A 54 -6.74 4.65 18.01
C ASN A 54 -5.37 4.03 18.36
N ASP A 55 -4.86 3.12 17.52
CA ASP A 55 -3.46 2.69 17.58
C ASP A 55 -2.67 3.41 16.49
N SER A 56 -2.24 4.61 16.86
CA SER A 56 -1.51 5.48 15.94
C SER A 56 -0.18 4.89 15.49
N SER A 57 0.43 3.97 16.26
CA SER A 57 1.82 3.56 16.09
C SER A 57 2.00 2.43 15.07
N THR A 58 0.92 1.71 14.75
CA THR A 58 0.91 0.55 13.84
C THR A 58 -0.10 0.68 12.70
N ALA A 59 -0.72 1.86 12.54
CA ALA A 59 -1.78 2.11 11.57
C ALA A 59 -1.49 1.54 10.17
N GLY A 60 -0.30 1.80 9.61
CA GLY A 60 0.09 1.29 8.30
C GLY A 60 0.17 -0.24 8.24
N ALA A 61 0.76 -0.87 9.26
CA ALA A 61 0.84 -2.32 9.34
C ALA A 61 -0.55 -2.95 9.41
N ARG A 62 -1.44 -2.41 10.26
CA ARG A 62 -2.83 -2.89 10.41
C ARG A 62 -3.58 -2.79 9.10
N LEU A 63 -3.48 -1.64 8.43
CA LEU A 63 -4.09 -1.46 7.11
C LEU A 63 -3.57 -2.53 6.13
N LEU A 64 -2.26 -2.73 6.04
CA LEU A 64 -1.71 -3.71 5.10
C LEU A 64 -2.09 -5.15 5.46
N SER A 65 -2.27 -5.47 6.73
CA SER A 65 -2.80 -6.78 7.15
C SER A 65 -4.21 -6.99 6.61
N GLU A 66 -5.10 -6.00 6.76
CA GLU A 66 -6.45 -6.05 6.22
C GLU A 66 -6.47 -6.07 4.69
N VAL A 67 -5.59 -5.31 4.01
CA VAL A 67 -5.38 -5.36 2.56
C VAL A 67 -5.04 -6.78 2.10
N ARG A 68 -4.16 -7.49 2.82
CA ARG A 68 -3.84 -8.90 2.53
C ARG A 68 -5.01 -9.83 2.77
N LYS A 69 -5.78 -9.65 3.86
CA LYS A 69 -7.01 -10.43 4.12
C LYS A 69 -8.06 -10.21 3.03
N LEU A 70 -8.13 -9.00 2.45
CA LEU A 70 -8.96 -8.70 1.29
C LEU A 70 -8.45 -9.34 0.00
N GLY A 71 -7.27 -9.99 -0.02
CA GLY A 71 -6.73 -10.70 -1.17
C GLY A 71 -5.92 -9.85 -2.14
N PHE A 72 -5.58 -8.60 -1.79
CA PHE A 72 -4.65 -7.79 -2.59
C PHE A 72 -3.23 -8.32 -2.43
N ARG A 73 -2.56 -8.64 -3.54
CA ARG A 73 -1.16 -9.14 -3.57
C ARG A 73 -0.17 -8.14 -4.18
N GLN A 74 -0.65 -6.95 -4.49
CA GLN A 74 0.15 -5.86 -5.03
C GLN A 74 1.32 -5.47 -4.13
N SER A 75 2.35 -4.89 -4.74
CA SER A 75 3.42 -4.23 -4.01
C SER A 75 2.86 -3.06 -3.20
N CYS A 76 3.23 -3.03 -1.93
CA CYS A 76 2.88 -2.02 -0.96
C CYS A 76 4.15 -1.37 -0.42
N LEU A 77 4.08 -0.09 -0.10
CA LEU A 77 5.17 0.65 0.53
C LEU A 77 4.68 1.28 1.83
N ILE A 78 5.45 1.08 2.90
CA ILE A 78 5.36 1.88 4.12
C ILE A 78 6.45 2.93 4.08
N PHE A 79 6.07 4.21 4.02
CA PHE A 79 7.00 5.33 4.12
C PHE A 79 7.05 5.80 5.58
N THR A 80 8.22 5.77 6.21
CA THR A 80 8.34 6.10 7.64
C THR A 80 9.78 6.41 8.03
N GLY A 81 9.99 7.37 8.94
CA GLY A 81 11.32 7.77 9.42
C GLY A 81 12.02 6.77 10.36
N HIS A 82 11.41 5.61 10.64
CA HIS A 82 11.99 4.58 11.51
C HIS A 82 11.82 3.19 10.89
N GLU A 83 12.62 2.89 9.87
CA GLU A 83 12.49 1.69 9.04
C GLU A 83 12.60 0.37 9.83
N GLU A 84 13.62 0.22 10.68
CA GLU A 84 13.83 -1.00 11.49
C GLU A 84 12.66 -1.26 12.44
N SER A 85 12.24 -0.22 13.20
CA SER A 85 11.08 -0.31 14.10
C SER A 85 9.79 -0.68 13.37
N ALA A 86 9.65 -0.24 12.11
CA ALA A 86 8.51 -0.60 11.29
C ALA A 86 8.54 -2.06 10.83
N TYR A 87 9.71 -2.62 10.49
CA TYR A 87 9.84 -4.06 10.22
C TYR A 87 9.55 -4.90 11.46
N ASP A 88 9.97 -4.49 12.66
CA ASP A 88 9.62 -5.20 13.90
C ASP A 88 8.11 -5.28 14.13
N LYS A 89 7.40 -4.17 13.84
CA LYS A 89 5.93 -4.13 13.91
C LYS A 89 5.29 -5.03 12.86
N LEU A 90 5.83 -5.05 11.65
CA LEU A 90 5.39 -5.97 10.59
C LEU A 90 5.62 -7.43 11.00
N LYS A 91 6.78 -7.77 11.57
CA LYS A 91 7.08 -9.12 12.06
C LYS A 91 6.07 -9.59 13.09
N LYS A 92 5.75 -8.75 14.08
CA LYS A 92 4.73 -9.06 15.10
C LYS A 92 3.35 -9.33 14.50
N MET A 93 3.02 -8.68 13.39
CA MET A 93 1.69 -8.76 12.78
C MET A 93 1.55 -9.85 11.72
N PHE A 94 2.61 -10.13 10.97
CA PHE A 94 2.63 -11.08 9.86
C PHE A 94 3.38 -12.38 10.19
N GLY A 95 4.09 -12.44 11.32
CA GLY A 95 4.91 -13.59 11.72
C GLY A 95 6.20 -13.75 10.92
N THR A 96 6.59 -12.75 10.11
CA THR A 96 7.79 -12.80 9.26
C THR A 96 8.46 -11.44 9.17
N ASP A 97 9.80 -11.43 9.10
CA ASP A 97 10.60 -10.22 9.05
C ASP A 97 10.32 -9.36 7.81
N ARG A 98 10.01 -10.01 6.68
CA ARG A 98 9.78 -9.33 5.40
C ARG A 98 8.55 -9.90 4.70
N PRO A 99 7.35 -9.40 5.03
CA PRO A 99 6.12 -9.84 4.38
C PRO A 99 6.21 -9.60 2.86
N GLN A 100 5.85 -10.62 2.08
CA GLN A 100 5.98 -10.57 0.63
C GLN A 100 5.23 -9.37 0.04
N GLY A 101 5.91 -8.65 -0.85
CA GLY A 101 5.35 -7.49 -1.55
C GLY A 101 5.07 -6.30 -0.64
N ILE A 102 5.62 -6.25 0.58
CA ILE A 102 5.62 -5.05 1.42
C ILE A 102 7.07 -4.58 1.57
N LYS A 103 7.31 -3.32 1.22
CA LYS A 103 8.59 -2.65 1.45
C LYS A 103 8.39 -1.55 2.49
N VAL A 104 9.36 -1.36 3.35
CA VAL A 104 9.44 -0.19 4.23
C VAL A 104 10.62 0.67 3.76
N THR A 105 10.50 1.99 3.80
CA THR A 105 11.61 2.90 3.52
C THR A 105 11.43 4.22 4.26
N GLN A 106 12.54 4.82 4.65
CA GLN A 106 12.62 6.22 5.08
C GLN A 106 13.09 7.16 3.97
N TYR A 107 13.58 6.63 2.85
CA TYR A 107 14.20 7.40 1.78
C TYR A 107 13.18 7.84 0.73
N GLU A 108 13.10 9.15 0.49
CA GLU A 108 12.22 9.73 -0.54
C GLU A 108 12.52 9.20 -1.94
N SER A 109 13.79 8.99 -2.27
CA SER A 109 14.20 8.42 -3.56
C SER A 109 13.59 7.04 -3.83
N GLU A 110 13.40 6.23 -2.79
CA GLU A 110 12.77 4.91 -2.90
C GLU A 110 11.24 5.02 -3.02
N LEU A 111 10.64 6.00 -2.35
CA LEU A 111 9.22 6.35 -2.54
C LEU A 111 8.97 6.81 -3.99
N GLU A 112 9.81 7.71 -4.52
CA GLU A 112 9.72 8.18 -5.90
C GLU A 112 9.86 7.04 -6.90
N LYS A 113 10.87 6.17 -6.74
CA LYS A 113 11.04 5.00 -7.62
C LYS A 113 9.81 4.10 -7.59
N PHE A 114 9.25 3.87 -6.40
CA PHE A 114 8.06 3.03 -6.21
C PHE A 114 6.82 3.61 -6.90
N VAL A 115 6.59 4.92 -6.75
CA VAL A 115 5.45 5.64 -7.35
C VAL A 115 5.64 5.83 -8.86
N LEU A 116 6.87 6.00 -9.34
CA LEU A 116 7.13 6.19 -10.77
C LEU A 116 7.34 4.87 -11.52
N PHE A 117 7.23 3.72 -10.84
CA PHE A 117 7.52 2.40 -11.41
C PHE A 117 8.92 2.32 -12.05
N LYS A 118 9.87 3.12 -11.54
CA LYS A 118 11.26 3.08 -12.01
C LYS A 118 11.91 1.80 -11.49
N ARG A 119 12.65 1.10 -12.35
CA ARG A 119 13.44 -0.07 -11.93
C ARG A 119 14.57 0.40 -11.00
N SER A 120 14.82 -0.41 -9.97
CA SER A 120 15.90 -0.23 -8.99
C SER A 120 17.25 -0.59 -9.59
#